data_AF-A0A3M9N830-F1
#
_entry.id   AF-A0A3M9N830-F1
#
_cell.length_a   1.000
_cell.length_b   1.000
_cell.length_c   1.000
_cell.angle_alpha   90.00
_cell.angle_beta   90.00
_cell.angle_gamma   90.00
#
_symmetry.space_group_name_H-M   'P 1'
#
loop_
_entity.id
_entity.type
_entity.pdbx_description
1 polymer ?
#
loop_
_entity_poly.entity_id
_entity_poly.type
_entity_poly.pdbx_seq_one_letter_code
_entity_poly.pdbx_strand_id
1 'polypeptide(L)'
;MSVEPTHLGTTPEDVAHVKRIWKAFWILLVLTILELALGLTIYFIDLGANPNESLVLVLKGVIIIFTLAKAFYIISIFMHLGDEIRTMIMSVALPALLFVWFIIAFLADGSSFKHLRNTDAGIRKYEPTPQQFHHPAPAPAEKSDKKLD
;
A
#
# COMPACT_ATOMS: atom_id res chain seq x y z
N MET A 1 28.92 25.71 46.96
CA MET A 1 27.97 25.13 45.99
C MET A 1 28.52 25.40 44.60
N SER A 2 29.46 24.55 44.17
CA SER A 2 30.07 24.62 42.84
C SER A 2 29.14 23.92 41.86
N VAL A 3 28.54 24.70 40.97
CA VAL A 3 27.75 24.18 39.85
C VAL A 3 28.72 23.42 38.94
N GLU A 4 28.59 22.10 38.89
CA GLU A 4 29.35 21.27 37.96
C GLU A 4 28.85 21.56 36.53
N PRO A 5 29.73 21.90 35.57
CA PRO A 5 29.31 22.04 34.19
C PRO A 5 28.90 20.65 33.69
N THR A 6 27.63 20.49 33.32
CA THR A 6 27.11 19.31 32.64
C THR A 6 27.90 19.11 31.34
N HIS A 7 28.95 18.31 31.40
CA HIS A 7 29.62 17.82 30.21
C HIS A 7 28.60 16.99 29.44
N LEU A 8 28.13 17.52 28.31
CA LEU A 8 27.45 16.78 27.25
C LEU A 8 28.44 15.76 26.67
N GLY A 9 28.79 14.76 27.47
CA GLY A 9 29.64 13.66 27.07
C GLY A 9 28.81 12.71 26.23
N THR A 10 28.86 12.86 24.90
CA THR A 10 28.40 11.81 23.99
C THR A 10 29.31 10.61 24.21
N THR A 11 28.79 9.56 24.81
CA THR A 11 29.57 8.36 25.06
C THR A 11 29.77 7.58 23.74
N PRO A 12 30.82 6.74 23.62
CA PRO A 12 31.10 5.98 22.39
C PRO A 12 29.95 5.09 21.91
N GLU A 13 29.05 4.69 22.81
CA GLU A 13 27.83 3.93 22.50
C GLU A 13 26.77 4.79 21.78
N ASP A 14 26.57 6.04 22.18
CA ASP A 14 25.55 6.92 21.57
C ASP A 14 25.86 7.18 20.10
N VAL A 15 27.14 7.43 19.79
CA VAL A 15 27.61 7.65 18.41
C VAL A 15 27.44 6.40 17.54
N ALA A 16 27.52 5.20 18.11
CA ALA A 16 27.30 3.95 17.39
C ALA A 16 25.81 3.73 17.04
N HIS A 17 24.90 4.07 17.95
CA HIS A 17 23.46 4.02 17.72
C HIS A 17 23.01 5.01 16.64
N VAL A 18 23.44 6.27 16.74
CA VAL A 18 23.10 7.31 15.75
C VAL A 18 23.63 6.92 14.36
N LYS A 19 24.83 6.34 14.26
CA LYS A 19 25.41 5.89 12.99
C LYS A 19 24.60 4.76 12.34
N ARG A 20 24.06 3.83 13.13
CA ARG A 20 23.17 2.76 12.63
C ARG A 20 21.87 3.32 12.07
N ILE A 21 21.26 4.27 12.77
CA ILE A 21 20.05 4.96 12.32
C ILE A 21 20.30 5.69 11.00
N TRP A 22 21.41 6.42 10.89
CA TRP A 22 21.79 7.12 9.67
C TRP A 22 22.02 6.19 8.48
N LYS A 23 22.63 5.02 8.72
CA LYS A 23 22.78 3.99 7.68
C LYS A 23 21.42 3.43 7.23
N ALA A 24 20.55 3.13 8.18
CA ALA A 24 19.20 2.65 7.89
C ALA A 24 18.40 3.68 7.09
N PHE A 25 18.42 4.93 7.52
CA PHE A 25 17.79 6.06 6.84
C PHE A 25 18.25 6.14 5.37
N TRP A 26 19.55 6.08 5.10
CA TRP A 26 20.05 6.13 3.72
C TRP A 26 19.60 4.94 2.87
N ILE A 27 19.63 3.70 3.40
CA ILE A 27 19.08 2.55 2.68
C ILE A 27 17.60 2.78 2.34
N LEU A 28 16.82 3.23 3.32
CA LEU A 28 15.38 3.41 3.19
C LEU A 28 15.02 4.55 2.26
N LEU A 29 15.82 5.62 2.27
CA LEU A 29 15.69 6.75 1.37
C LEU A 29 15.91 6.30 -0.08
N VAL A 30 17.00 5.58 -0.34
CA VAL A 30 17.31 5.07 -1.69
C VAL A 30 16.21 4.11 -2.15
N LEU A 31 15.78 3.17 -1.29
CA LEU A 31 14.70 2.24 -1.61
C LEU A 31 13.40 2.99 -1.96
N THR A 32 13.06 4.04 -1.20
CA THR A 32 11.85 4.84 -1.43
C THR A 32 11.93 5.67 -2.71
N ILE A 33 13.10 6.23 -3.04
CA ILE A 33 13.31 6.94 -4.31
C ILE A 33 13.17 5.99 -5.50
N LEU A 34 13.75 4.78 -5.42
CA LEU A 34 13.63 3.77 -6.46
C LEU A 34 12.17 3.33 -6.65
N GLU A 35 11.44 3.09 -5.56
CA GLU A 35 10.02 2.74 -5.59
C GLU A 35 9.18 3.83 -6.27
N LEU A 36 9.41 5.10 -5.90
CA LEU A 36 8.70 6.24 -6.50
C LEU A 36 9.06 6.43 -7.99
N ALA A 37 10.32 6.24 -8.35
CA ALA A 37 10.77 6.32 -9.75
C ALA A 37 10.14 5.21 -10.60
N LEU A 38 10.04 3.99 -10.08
CA LEU A 38 9.32 2.89 -10.74
C LEU A 38 7.82 3.20 -10.87
N GLY A 39 7.20 3.72 -9.80
CA GLY A 39 5.79 4.14 -9.84
C GLY A 39 5.52 5.24 -10.87
N LEU A 40 6.42 6.22 -10.98
CA LEU A 40 6.34 7.29 -11.97
C LEU A 40 6.55 6.76 -13.40
N THR A 41 7.47 5.80 -13.57
CA THR A 41 7.69 5.14 -14.86
C THR A 41 6.44 4.39 -15.33
N ILE A 42 5.74 3.70 -14.43
CA ILE A 42 4.44 3.07 -14.72
C ILE A 42 3.43 4.12 -15.18
N TYR A 43 3.32 5.24 -14.46
CA TYR A 43 2.38 6.30 -14.81
C TYR A 43 2.61 6.83 -16.24
N PHE A 44 3.86 7.00 -16.65
CA PHE A 44 4.18 7.42 -18.02
C PHE A 44 3.91 6.34 -19.08
N ILE A 45 4.11 5.06 -18.75
CA ILE A 45 3.81 3.93 -19.66
C ILE A 45 2.30 3.74 -19.84
N ASP A 46 1.53 3.90 -18.76
CA ASP A 46 0.07 3.74 -18.74
C ASP A 46 -0.65 4.86 -19.51
N LEU A 47 -0.02 6.04 -19.60
CA LEU A 47 -0.53 7.18 -20.38
C LEU A 47 -0.29 7.04 -21.90
N GLY A 48 0.50 6.04 -22.32
CA GLY A 48 0.82 5.78 -23.73
C GLY A 48 -0.29 5.03 -24.48
N ALA A 49 -0.36 5.20 -25.79
CA ALA A 49 -1.43 4.67 -26.64
C ALA A 49 -1.51 3.13 -26.76
N ASN A 50 -0.54 2.37 -26.24
CA ASN A 50 -0.53 0.91 -26.21
C ASN A 50 0.12 0.40 -24.90
N PRO A 51 -0.60 0.40 -23.77
CA PRO A 51 -0.05 -0.09 -22.52
C PRO A 51 0.04 -1.62 -22.56
N ASN A 52 1.23 -2.16 -22.28
CA ASN A 52 1.39 -3.59 -22.01
C ASN A 52 0.85 -3.87 -20.60
N GLU A 53 -0.45 -4.20 -20.52
CA GLU A 53 -1.17 -4.53 -19.29
C GLU A 53 -0.42 -5.50 -18.37
N SER A 54 0.22 -6.53 -18.95
CA SER A 54 1.00 -7.51 -18.21
C SER A 54 2.23 -6.90 -17.53
N LEU A 55 2.93 -5.98 -18.22
CA LEU A 55 4.10 -5.29 -17.68
C LEU A 55 3.66 -4.39 -16.52
N VAL A 56 2.58 -3.61 -16.70
CA VAL A 56 2.02 -2.74 -15.66
C VAL A 56 1.65 -3.53 -14.39
N LEU A 57 1.03 -4.71 -14.53
CA LEU A 57 0.68 -5.58 -13.41
C LEU A 57 1.90 -6.12 -12.67
N VAL A 58 2.93 -6.58 -13.41
CA VAL A 58 4.18 -7.06 -12.79
C VAL A 58 4.86 -5.93 -12.01
N LEU A 59 4.96 -4.74 -12.61
CA LEU A 59 5.62 -3.60 -12.00
C LEU A 59 4.87 -3.09 -10.76
N LYS A 60 3.53 -3.09 -10.78
CA LYS A 60 2.69 -2.85 -9.59
C LYS A 60 2.99 -3.86 -8.47
N GLY A 61 3.13 -5.14 -8.82
CA GLY A 61 3.52 -6.20 -7.88
C GLY A 61 4.90 -5.97 -7.25
N VAL A 62 5.89 -5.59 -8.07
CA VAL A 62 7.25 -5.26 -7.59
C VAL A 62 7.22 -4.08 -6.62
N ILE A 63 6.46 -3.03 -6.91
CA ILE A 63 6.33 -1.87 -6.02
C ILE A 63 5.78 -2.31 -4.66
N ILE A 64 4.72 -3.11 -4.62
CA ILE A 64 4.16 -3.63 -3.37
C ILE A 64 5.21 -4.41 -2.57
N ILE A 65 6.01 -5.24 -3.24
CA ILE A 65 7.09 -6.00 -2.59
C ILE A 65 8.15 -5.05 -2.01
N PHE A 66 8.54 -4.01 -2.75
CA PHE A 66 9.48 -2.98 -2.27
C PHE A 66 8.94 -2.25 -1.04
N THR A 67 7.66 -1.87 -1.04
CA THR A 67 7.01 -1.22 0.11
C THR A 67 7.02 -2.13 1.35
N LEU A 68 6.69 -3.42 1.17
CA LEU A 68 6.73 -4.42 2.25
C LEU A 68 8.15 -4.64 2.76
N ALA A 69 9.12 -4.80 1.86
CA ALA A 69 10.53 -4.97 2.22
C ALA A 69 11.05 -3.81 3.07
N LYS A 70 10.67 -2.57 2.73
CA LYS A 70 10.99 -1.39 3.55
C LYS A 70 10.35 -1.46 4.92
N ALA A 71 9.08 -1.84 5.01
CA ALA A 71 8.37 -1.93 6.29
C ALA A 71 9.05 -2.97 7.21
N PHE A 72 9.40 -4.14 6.68
CA PHE A 72 10.15 -5.15 7.42
C PHE A 72 11.56 -4.66 7.81
N TYR A 73 12.27 -3.96 6.92
CA TYR A 73 13.58 -3.41 7.21
C TYR A 73 13.54 -2.38 8.35
N ILE A 74 12.56 -1.47 8.33
CA ILE A 74 12.31 -0.50 9.41
C ILE A 74 12.14 -1.24 10.74
N ILE A 75 11.22 -2.21 10.79
CA ILE A 75 10.94 -2.98 12.01
C ILE A 75 12.22 -3.65 12.50
N SER A 76 12.97 -4.33 11.64
CA SER A 76 14.17 -5.07 12.03
C SER A 76 15.31 -4.19 12.59
N ILE A 77 15.42 -2.94 12.14
CA ILE A 77 16.60 -2.10 12.37
C ILE A 77 16.35 -1.00 13.40
N PHE A 78 15.12 -0.48 13.45
CA PHE A 78 14.68 0.45 14.47
C PHE A 78 14.21 -0.27 15.74
N MET A 79 13.71 -1.50 15.62
CA MET A 79 13.51 -2.39 16.77
C MET A 79 14.74 -3.27 16.97
N HIS A 80 15.91 -2.63 17.13
CA HIS A 80 17.17 -3.26 17.50
C HIS A 80 17.08 -3.92 18.88
N LEU A 81 16.40 -5.04 18.92
CA LEU A 81 16.27 -5.93 20.05
C LEU A 81 16.73 -7.25 19.46
N GLY A 82 17.98 -7.65 19.62
CA GLY A 82 18.48 -8.97 19.17
C GLY A 82 18.58 -9.98 20.31
N ASP A 83 18.82 -9.47 21.52
CA ASP A 83 19.06 -10.31 22.68
C ASP A 83 17.97 -10.17 23.76
N GLU A 84 17.06 -9.18 23.63
CA GLU A 84 15.93 -8.93 24.55
C GLU A 84 14.55 -9.11 23.87
N ILE A 85 14.55 -9.58 22.62
CA ILE A 85 13.48 -9.41 21.61
C ILE A 85 12.20 -10.19 21.79
N ARG A 86 12.24 -11.38 22.41
CA ARG A 86 11.07 -12.27 22.33
C ARG A 86 9.81 -11.62 22.88
N THR A 87 9.97 -10.79 23.90
CA THR A 87 8.84 -10.11 24.53
C THR A 87 8.32 -8.94 23.70
N MET A 88 9.21 -8.14 23.09
CA MET A 88 8.78 -6.97 22.31
C MET A 88 8.35 -7.32 20.87
N ILE A 89 8.94 -8.34 20.25
CA ILE A 89 8.49 -8.78 18.93
C ILE A 89 7.07 -9.32 19.02
N MET A 90 6.70 -9.99 20.12
CA MET A 90 5.36 -10.50 20.32
C MET A 90 4.34 -9.36 20.50
N SER A 91 4.69 -8.25 21.17
CA SER A 91 3.78 -7.12 21.35
C SER A 91 3.55 -6.31 20.07
N VAL A 92 4.48 -6.36 19.11
CA VAL A 92 4.36 -5.69 17.81
C VAL A 92 3.81 -6.65 16.74
N ALA A 93 4.22 -7.91 16.76
CA ALA A 93 3.77 -8.93 15.82
C ALA A 93 2.32 -9.32 16.07
N LEU A 94 1.84 -9.35 17.33
CA LEU A 94 0.44 -9.66 17.64
C LEU A 94 -0.56 -8.68 16.99
N PRO A 95 -0.45 -7.35 17.17
CA PRO A 95 -1.33 -6.41 16.49
C PRO A 95 -1.13 -6.40 14.97
N ALA A 96 0.11 -6.60 14.46
CA ALA A 96 0.34 -6.71 13.02
C ALA A 96 -0.33 -7.95 12.40
N LEU A 97 -0.25 -9.10 13.08
CA LEU A 97 -0.89 -10.35 12.66
C LEU A 97 -2.41 -10.24 12.73
N LEU A 98 -2.94 -9.68 13.83
CA LEU A 98 -4.39 -9.43 13.94
C LEU A 98 -4.88 -8.46 12.88
N PHE A 99 -4.09 -7.46 12.49
CA PHE A 99 -4.45 -6.56 11.40
C PHE A 99 -4.55 -7.29 10.05
N VAL A 100 -3.56 -8.11 9.70
CA VAL A 100 -3.59 -8.90 8.45
C VAL A 100 -4.75 -9.90 8.47
N TRP A 101 -4.95 -10.61 9.58
CA TRP A 101 -6.07 -11.52 9.76
C TRP A 101 -7.42 -10.82 9.65
N PHE A 102 -7.55 -9.62 10.23
CA PHE A 102 -8.75 -8.79 10.14
C PHE A 102 -9.07 -8.39 8.70
N ILE A 103 -8.07 -7.94 7.91
CA ILE A 103 -8.28 -7.64 6.49
C ILE A 103 -8.85 -8.86 5.76
N ILE A 104 -8.27 -10.05 5.97
CA ILE A 104 -8.74 -11.30 5.33
C ILE A 104 -10.17 -11.64 5.77
N ALA A 105 -10.48 -11.54 7.07
CA ALA A 105 -11.81 -11.81 7.61
C ALA A 105 -12.86 -10.85 7.01
N PHE A 106 -12.54 -9.55 6.91
CA PHE A 106 -13.42 -8.55 6.30
C PHE A 106 -13.60 -8.77 4.80
N LEU A 107 -12.57 -9.19 4.08
CA LEU A 107 -12.69 -9.54 2.66
C LEU A 107 -13.59 -10.77 2.47
N ALA A 108 -13.42 -11.80 3.30
CA ALA A 108 -14.24 -13.00 3.25
C ALA A 108 -15.70 -12.70 3.60
N ASP A 109 -15.95 -11.98 4.71
CA ASP A 109 -17.30 -11.62 5.14
C ASP A 109 -17.96 -10.63 4.18
N GLY A 110 -17.21 -9.66 3.65
CA GLY A 110 -17.67 -8.76 2.60
C GLY A 110 -18.05 -9.49 1.31
N SER A 111 -17.28 -10.51 0.92
CA SER A 111 -17.61 -11.36 -0.25
C SER A 111 -18.88 -12.19 -0.01
N SER A 112 -19.06 -12.71 1.20
CA SER A 112 -20.26 -13.45 1.62
C SER A 112 -21.49 -12.55 1.64
N PHE A 113 -21.37 -11.35 2.23
CA PHE A 113 -22.44 -10.36 2.27
C PHE A 113 -22.90 -9.93 0.87
N LYS A 114 -21.95 -9.70 -0.05
CA LYS A 114 -22.26 -9.41 -1.46
C LYS A 114 -22.99 -10.57 -2.13
N HIS A 115 -22.55 -11.80 -1.88
CA HIS A 115 -23.18 -13.00 -2.43
C HIS A 115 -24.63 -13.16 -1.92
N LEU A 116 -24.86 -13.01 -0.61
CA LEU A 116 -26.20 -13.14 -0.01
C LEU A 116 -27.17 -12.08 -0.51
N ARG A 117 -26.72 -10.84 -0.71
CA ARG A 117 -27.54 -9.75 -1.27
C ARG A 117 -27.87 -9.92 -2.74
N ASN A 118 -26.99 -10.54 -3.53
CA ASN A 118 -27.25 -10.78 -4.94
C ASN A 118 -28.09 -12.06 -5.17
N THR A 119 -28.18 -12.92 -4.15
CA THR A 119 -28.80 -14.25 -4.25
C THR A 119 -30.07 -14.34 -3.38
N ASP A 120 -30.50 -13.24 -2.73
CA ASP A 120 -31.61 -13.18 -1.75
C ASP A 120 -31.62 -14.38 -0.81
N ALA A 121 -30.50 -14.64 -0.12
CA ALA A 121 -30.33 -15.81 0.76
C ALA A 121 -30.60 -17.18 0.09
N GLY A 122 -30.37 -17.30 -1.22
CA GLY A 122 -30.50 -18.55 -1.97
C GLY A 122 -31.81 -18.69 -2.76
N ILE A 123 -32.70 -17.70 -2.71
CA ILE A 123 -34.00 -17.71 -3.41
C ILE A 123 -33.84 -17.43 -4.91
N ARG A 124 -32.81 -16.67 -5.32
CA ARG A 124 -32.51 -16.36 -6.72
C ARG A 124 -31.19 -17.01 -7.13
N LYS A 125 -31.08 -17.60 -8.32
CA LYS A 125 -29.77 -18.02 -8.84
C LYS A 125 -28.95 -16.77 -9.17
N TYR A 126 -27.70 -16.73 -8.70
CA TYR A 126 -26.74 -15.69 -9.09
C TYR A 126 -26.43 -15.85 -10.58
N GLU A 127 -27.10 -15.08 -11.43
CA GLU A 127 -26.61 -14.79 -12.77
C GLU A 127 -25.71 -13.55 -12.67
N PRO A 128 -24.44 -13.62 -13.12
CA PRO A 128 -23.61 -12.44 -13.19
C PRO A 128 -24.25 -11.48 -14.19
N THR A 129 -24.87 -10.42 -13.68
CA THR A 129 -25.38 -9.34 -14.53
C THR A 129 -24.19 -8.83 -15.34
N PRO A 130 -24.22 -8.88 -16.68
CA PRO A 130 -23.18 -8.25 -17.48
C PRO A 130 -23.05 -6.82 -17.00
N GLN A 131 -21.84 -6.37 -16.66
CA GLN A 131 -21.59 -4.99 -16.31
C GLN A 131 -22.07 -4.15 -17.48
N GLN A 132 -23.29 -3.62 -17.37
CA GLN A 132 -23.79 -2.67 -18.34
C GLN A 132 -22.99 -1.41 -18.07
N PHE A 133 -21.93 -1.23 -18.85
CA PHE A 133 -21.42 0.09 -19.17
C PHE A 133 -22.64 0.89 -19.63
N HIS A 134 -23.23 1.65 -18.70
CA HIS A 134 -24.23 2.65 -19.03
C HIS A 134 -23.52 3.63 -19.94
N HIS A 135 -23.61 3.37 -21.25
CA HIS A 135 -23.38 4.38 -22.25
C HIS A 135 -24.42 5.45 -21.91
N PRO A 136 -24.01 6.68 -21.55
CA PRO A 136 -24.97 7.76 -21.40
C PRO A 136 -25.80 7.78 -22.68
N ALA A 137 -27.13 7.81 -22.52
CA ALA A 137 -28.04 7.78 -23.65
C ALA A 137 -27.58 8.83 -24.68
N PRO A 138 -27.51 8.51 -25.98
CA PRO A 138 -27.20 9.51 -26.96
C PRO A 138 -28.21 10.64 -26.77
N ALA A 139 -27.69 11.85 -26.53
CA ALA A 139 -28.51 13.03 -26.34
C ALA A 139 -29.57 13.06 -27.46
N PRO A 140 -30.85 13.31 -27.14
CA PRO A 140 -31.89 13.33 -28.16
C PRO A 140 -31.44 14.30 -29.25
N ALA A 141 -31.32 13.80 -30.48
CA ALA A 141 -30.88 14.58 -31.62
C ALA A 141 -31.70 15.87 -31.66
N GLU A 142 -31.03 16.99 -31.41
CA GLU A 142 -31.56 18.31 -31.64
C GLU A 142 -31.96 18.33 -33.12
N LYS A 143 -33.28 18.30 -33.36
CA LYS A 143 -33.83 18.50 -34.70
C LYS A 143 -33.38 19.90 -35.12
N SER A 144 -32.33 19.93 -35.93
CA SER A 144 -31.90 21.11 -36.66
C SER A 144 -33.08 21.53 -37.53
N ASP A 145 -33.82 22.53 -37.05
CA ASP A 145 -34.83 23.23 -37.81
C ASP A 145 -34.11 24.03 -38.90
N LYS A 146 -33.89 23.36 -40.04
CA LYS A 146 -33.28 23.95 -41.22
C LYS A 146 -34.32 23.94 -42.36
N LYS A 147 -35.18 24.95 -42.30
CA LYS A 147 -35.66 25.80 -43.40
C LYS A 147 -36.16 25.11 -44.69
N LEU A 148 -37.47 25.17 -44.87
CA LEU A 148 -38.26 25.30 -46.12
C LEU A 148 -39.65 25.72 -45.58
N ASP A 149 -40.10 26.97 -45.62
CA ASP A 149 -40.11 27.96 -46.70
C ASP A 149 -40.07 29.40 -46.13
#